data_AF-A0AAV5M2J6-F1
#
_entry.id   AF-A0AAV5M2J6-F1
#
_cell.length_a   1.000
_cell.length_b   1.000
_cell.length_c   1.000
_cell.angle_alpha   90.00
_cell.angle_beta   90.00
_cell.angle_gamma   90.00
#
_symmetry.space_group_name_H-M   'P 1'
#
loop_
_entity.id
_entity.type
_entity.pdbx_description
1 polymer ?
#
loop_
_entity_poly.entity_id
_entity_poly.type
_entity_poly.pdbx_seq_one_letter_code
_entity_poly.pdbx_strand_id
1 'polypeptide(L)' 'MNPYLWHKVAAVSGVAALGLGTYGAHGFKPQNPTYKEVWQTASLYHLVHTVALVGAPIVKNPNIFGGLLTAGILAFSGT' A
#
# COMPACT_ATOMS: atom_id res chain seq x y z
N MET A 1 -16.09 1.21 16.00
CA MET A 1 -14.97 2.11 15.69
C MET A 1 -15.41 3.14 14.66
N ASN A 2 -14.94 4.38 14.75
CA ASN A 2 -15.20 5.41 13.75
C ASN A 2 -14.62 4.96 12.39
N PRO A 3 -15.43 4.81 11.33
CA PRO A 3 -14.94 4.35 10.02
C PRO A 3 -13.88 5.28 9.42
N TYR A 4 -13.90 6.58 9.74
CA TYR A 4 -12.88 7.54 9.29
C TYR A 4 -11.48 7.29 9.86
N LEU A 5 -11.31 6.39 10.84
CA LEU A 5 -9.99 5.93 11.26
C LEU A 5 -9.21 5.32 10.09
N TRP A 6 -9.89 4.66 9.15
CA TRP A 6 -9.25 4.05 7.99
C TRP A 6 -8.63 5.06 7.04
N HIS A 7 -9.12 6.30 6.98
CA HIS A 7 -8.41 7.36 6.25
C HIS A 7 -7.04 7.68 6.86
N LYS A 8 -6.88 7.57 8.18
CA LYS A 8 -5.57 7.76 8.82
C LYS A 8 -4.61 6.63 8.46
N VAL A 9 -5.10 5.40 8.43
CA VAL A 9 -4.33 4.23 7.99
C VAL A 9 -3.94 4.38 6.52
N ALA A 10 -4.89 4.78 5.66
CA ALA A 10 -4.66 5.06 4.25
C ALA A 10 -3.63 6.19 4.05
N ALA A 11 -3.66 7.23 4.89
CA ALA A 11 -2.68 8.32 4.80
C ALA A 11 -1.24 7.83 5.09
N VAL A 12 -1.05 7.02 6.13
CA VAL A 12 0.25 6.42 6.44
C VAL A 12 0.71 5.49 5.31
N SER A 13 -0.18 4.63 4.82
CA SER A 13 0.10 3.74 3.68
C SER A 13 0.46 4.54 2.42
N GLY A 14 -0.23 5.64 2.15
CA GLY A 14 0.01 6.49 0.99
C GLY A 14 1.36 7.21 1.02
N VAL A 15 1.77 7.74 2.18
CA VAL A 15 3.12 8.32 2.33
C VAL A 15 4.19 7.26 2.07
N ALA A 16 4.00 6.03 2.58
CA ALA A 16 4.91 4.93 2.32
C ALA A 16 4.94 4.54 0.84
N ALA A 17 3.77 4.41 0.18
CA ALA A 17 3.67 4.07 -1.23
C ALA A 17 4.37 5.12 -2.13
N LEU A 18 4.17 6.42 -1.85
CA LEU A 18 4.86 7.50 -2.57
C LEU A 18 6.37 7.49 -2.32
N GLY A 19 6.81 7.31 -1.08
CA GLY A 19 8.24 7.23 -0.74
C GLY A 19 8.94 6.07 -1.44
N LEU A 20 8.34 4.88 -1.42
CA LEU A 20 8.89 3.69 -2.09
C LEU A 20 8.85 3.82 -3.62
N GLY A 21 7.79 4.40 -4.19
CA GLY A 21 7.69 4.64 -5.63
C GLY A 21 8.73 5.65 -6.13
N THR A 22 8.92 6.76 -5.41
CA THR A 22 9.93 7.78 -5.77
C THR A 22 11.36 7.24 -5.61
N TYR A 23 11.64 6.48 -4.56
CA TYR A 23 12.90 5.77 -4.41
C TYR A 23 13.14 4.79 -5.56
N GLY A 24 12.12 4.01 -5.95
CA GLY A 24 12.17 3.10 -7.09
C GLY A 24 12.52 3.78 -8.42
N ALA A 25 11.99 5.00 -8.64
CA ALA A 25 12.21 5.75 -9.87
C ALA A 25 13.58 6.45 -9.94
N HIS A 26 14.11 6.91 -8.80
CA HIS A 26 15.29 7.79 -8.78
C HIS A 26 16.52 7.15 -8.12
N GLY A 27 16.32 6.44 -7.01
CA GLY A 27 17.41 5.93 -6.15
C GLY A 27 17.70 4.45 -6.31
N PHE A 28 16.71 3.65 -6.73
CA PHE A 28 16.84 2.20 -6.81
C PHE A 28 17.59 1.77 -8.08
N LYS A 29 18.82 1.28 -7.89
CA LYS A 29 19.73 0.85 -8.96
C LYS A 29 20.23 -0.57 -8.68
N PRO A 30 19.38 -1.61 -8.79
CA PRO A 30 19.78 -2.97 -8.53
C PRO A 30 20.77 -3.45 -9.61
N GLN A 31 21.68 -4.32 -9.23
CA GLN A 31 22.63 -4.95 -10.16
C GLN A 31 21.91 -5.88 -11.16
N ASN A 32 20.89 -6.58 -10.68
CA ASN A 32 20.00 -7.38 -11.52
C ASN A 32 18.77 -6.55 -11.94
N PRO A 33 18.55 -6.30 -13.25
CA PRO A 33 17.41 -5.55 -13.76
C PRO A 33 16.03 -6.11 -13.35
N THR A 34 15.91 -7.42 -13.13
CA THR A 34 14.65 -8.06 -12.70
C THR A 34 14.12 -7.43 -11.41
N TYR A 35 14.99 -7.03 -10.48
CA TYR A 35 14.54 -6.40 -9.25
C TYR A 35 13.89 -5.04 -9.49
N LYS A 36 14.23 -4.34 -10.57
CA LYS A 36 13.58 -3.08 -10.92
C LYS A 36 12.11 -3.30 -11.30
N GLU A 37 11.82 -4.36 -12.05
CA GLU A 37 10.45 -4.76 -12.41
C GLU A 37 9.66 -5.22 -11.19
N VAL A 38 10.29 -6.03 -10.32
CA VAL A 38 9.70 -6.44 -9.03
C VAL A 38 9.39 -5.22 -8.17
N TRP A 39 10.31 -4.26 -8.06
CA TRP A 39 10.12 -3.04 -7.29
C TRP A 39 8.97 -2.19 -7.84
N GLN A 40 8.90 -2.03 -9.16
CA GLN A 40 7.81 -1.32 -9.82
C GLN A 40 6.45 -1.98 -9.53
N THR A 41 6.39 -3.31 -9.61
CA THR A 41 5.17 -4.07 -9.33
C THR A 41 4.75 -3.94 -7.87
N ALA A 42 5.69 -4.10 -6.93
CA ALA A 42 5.44 -3.94 -5.50
C ALA A 42 4.97 -2.52 -5.17
N SER A 43 5.59 -1.50 -5.76
CA SER A 43 5.20 -0.10 -5.58
C SER A 43 3.78 0.16 -6.10
N LEU A 44 3.43 -0.39 -7.27
CA LEU A 44 2.09 -0.30 -7.84
C LEU A 44 1.05 -0.96 -6.94
N TYR A 45 1.31 -2.18 -6.46
CA TYR A 45 0.40 -2.89 -5.56
C TYR A 45 0.18 -2.13 -4.25
N HIS A 46 1.23 -1.58 -3.64
CA HIS A 46 1.10 -0.77 -2.43
C HIS A 46 0.25 0.49 -2.68
N LEU A 47 0.42 1.15 -3.83
CA LEU A 47 -0.42 2.29 -4.20
C LEU A 47 -1.89 1.90 -4.39
N VAL A 48 -2.16 0.78 -5.09
CA VAL A 48 -3.53 0.27 -5.29
C VAL A 48 -4.18 -0.11 -3.95
N HIS A 49 -3.43 -0.77 -3.06
CA HIS A 49 -3.90 -1.08 -1.70
C HIS A 49 -4.21 0.18 -0.89
N THR A 50 -3.41 1.24 -1.05
CA THR A 50 -3.67 2.54 -0.43
C THR A 50 -5.01 3.10 -0.92
N VAL A 51 -5.25 3.11 -2.23
CA VAL A 51 -6.52 3.59 -2.81
C VAL A 51 -7.70 2.78 -2.30
N ALA A 52 -7.54 1.45 -2.20
CA ALA A 52 -8.56 0.59 -1.61
C ALA A 52 -8.83 0.94 -0.14
N LEU A 53 -7.81 1.22 0.68
CA LEU A 53 -7.97 1.67 2.06
C LEU A 53 -8.67 3.04 2.18
N VAL A 54 -8.46 3.96 1.23
CA VAL A 54 -9.22 5.23 1.17
C VAL A 54 -10.72 4.95 1.03
N GLY A 55 -11.10 3.92 0.27
CA GLY A 55 -12.49 3.50 0.12
C GLY A 55 -13.09 2.76 1.32
N ALA A 56 -12.31 2.44 2.35
CA ALA A 56 -12.80 1.65 3.48
C ALA A 56 -14.02 2.25 4.21
N PRO A 57 -14.15 3.58 4.44
CA PRO A 57 -15.28 4.13 5.20
C PRO A 57 -16.64 4.01 4.52
N ILE A 58 -16.69 3.82 3.19
CA ILE A 58 -17.94 3.79 2.41
C ILE A 58 -18.49 2.36 2.21
N VAL A 59 -17.77 1.33 2.63
CA VAL A 59 -18.24 -0.06 2.51
C VAL A 59 -19.18 -0.44 3.67
N LYS A 60 -19.99 -1.49 3.48
CA LYS A 60 -20.95 -1.99 4.50
C LYS A 60 -20.28 -2.36 5.84
N ASN A 61 -19.08 -2.94 5.79
CA ASN A 61 -18.35 -3.43 6.96
C ASN A 61 -16.90 -2.87 6.97
N PRO A 62 -16.72 -1.58 7.31
CA PRO A 62 -15.45 -0.86 7.15
C PRO A 62 -14.30 -1.50 7.93
N ASN A 63 -14.56 -1.98 9.15
CA ASN A 63 -13.52 -2.55 10.01
C ASN A 63 -13.07 -3.95 9.56
N ILE A 64 -13.98 -4.75 8.99
CA ILE A 64 -13.62 -6.05 8.43
C ILE A 64 -12.81 -5.85 7.15
N PHE A 65 -13.29 -4.99 6.26
CA PHE A 65 -12.61 -4.68 5.00
C PHE A 65 -11.21 -4.09 5.26
N GLY A 66 -11.13 -2.99 6.01
CA GLY A 66 -9.85 -2.34 6.31
C GLY A 66 -8.91 -3.23 7.11
N GLY A 67 -9.44 -4.01 8.06
CA GLY A 67 -8.66 -4.92 8.90
C GLY A 67 -8.02 -6.03 8.09
N LEU A 68 -8.80 -6.76 7.29
CA LEU A 68 -8.29 -7.84 6.44
C LEU A 68 -7.34 -7.32 5.37
N LEU A 69 -7.65 -6.18 4.75
CA LEU A 69 -6.79 -5.58 3.74
C LEU A 69 -5.44 -5.16 4.34
N THR A 70 -5.46 -4.48 5.49
CA THR A 70 -4.21 -4.10 6.20
C THR A 70 -3.42 -5.31 6.65
N ALA A 71 -4.09 -6.33 7.19
CA ALA A 71 -3.44 -7.58 7.57
C ALA A 71 -2.78 -8.28 6.36
N GLY A 72 -3.47 -8.31 5.21
CA GLY A 72 -2.92 -8.83 3.96
C GLY A 72 -1.71 -8.05 3.45
N ILE A 73 -1.74 -6.72 3.51
CA ILE A 73 -0.57 -5.88 3.17
C ILE A 73 0.61 -6.26 4.06
N LEU A 74 0.43 -6.35 5.37
CA LEU A 74 1.52 -6.68 6.30
C LEU A 74 2.04 -8.11 6.14
N ALA A 75 1.17 -9.07 5.81
CA ALA A 75 1.55 -10.47 5.67
C ALA A 75 2.24 -10.78 4.34
N PHE A 76 1.92 -10.05 3.26
CA PHE A 76 2.32 -10.42 1.90
C PHE A 76 3.08 -9.33 1.13
N SER A 77 2.98 -8.05 1.50
CA SER A 77 3.73 -6.97 0.81
C SER A 77 5.15 -6.88 1.36
N GLY A 78 6.05 -7.72 0.86
CA GLY A 78 7.47 -7.73 1.26
C GLY A 78 8.13 -9.11 1.24
N THR A 79 7.35 -10.16 0.99
CA THR A 79 7.79 -11.53 0.67
C THR A 79 7.85 -11.75 -0.82
#